data_AF-S3ID73-F1
#
_entry.id   AF-S3ID73-F1
#
_cell.length_a   1.000
_cell.length_b   1.000
_cell.length_c   1.000
_cell.angle_alpha   90.00
_cell.angle_beta   90.00
_cell.angle_gamma   90.00
#
_symmetry.space_group_name_H-M   'P 1'
#
loop_
_entity.id
_entity.type
_entity.pdbx_description
1 polymer ?
#
loop_
_entity_poly.entity_id
_entity_poly.type
_entity_poly.pdbx_seq_one_letter_code
_entity_poly.pdbx_strand_id
1 'polypeptide(L)'
;MSKQPIDIEQFSLATRRKSESGMTLIDAKAAARLADDATMQPATANAAATLPRLSEEERRRRAAKLAGDQQEARRRLKNLKRAKERALRSYVNVPLEQAVKERLMRAAHENDVKMTVILQAAIDIYLQDNGY
;
A
#
# COMPACT_ATOMS: atom_id res chain seq x y z
N MET A 1 1.84 -28.83 17.99
CA MET A 1 2.68 -27.64 17.72
C MET A 1 1.78 -26.39 17.73
N SER A 2 1.52 -25.86 18.93
CA SER A 2 0.65 -24.70 19.14
C SER A 2 1.39 -23.40 18.82
N LYS A 3 0.88 -22.62 17.87
CA LYS A 3 1.40 -21.29 17.52
C LYS A 3 0.99 -20.30 18.62
N GLN A 4 1.96 -19.82 19.39
CA GLN A 4 1.75 -18.74 20.36
C GLN A 4 1.40 -17.44 19.61
N PRO A 5 0.47 -16.62 20.11
CA PRO A 5 0.18 -15.31 19.54
C PRO A 5 1.39 -14.39 19.75
N ILE A 6 1.90 -13.82 18.65
CA ILE A 6 3.03 -12.88 18.69
C ILE A 6 2.48 -11.56 19.24
N ASP A 7 2.93 -11.20 20.44
CA ASP A 7 2.50 -9.98 21.12
C ASP A 7 3.36 -8.78 20.66
N ILE A 8 2.72 -7.64 20.43
CA ILE A 8 3.34 -6.44 19.85
C ILE A 8 4.41 -5.87 20.79
N GLU A 9 4.31 -6.16 22.08
CA GLU A 9 5.29 -5.76 23.10
C GLU A 9 6.65 -6.45 22.98
N GLN A 10 6.77 -7.52 22.18
CA GLN A 10 8.06 -8.18 21.91
C GLN A 10 8.98 -7.37 20.98
N PHE A 11 8.46 -6.31 20.36
CA PHE A 11 9.24 -5.42 19.54
C PHE A 11 9.61 -4.17 20.35
N SER A 12 10.90 -4.00 20.63
CA SER A 12 11.47 -2.79 21.21
C SER A 12 11.36 -1.62 20.22
N LEU A 13 10.19 -1.00 20.16
CA LEU A 13 9.91 0.20 19.38
C LEU A 13 10.53 1.41 20.09
N ALA A 14 11.53 2.03 19.46
CA ALA A 14 12.11 3.27 19.96
C ALA A 14 11.02 4.34 20.12
N THR A 15 11.04 5.07 21.24
CA THR A 15 10.10 6.15 21.53
C THR A 15 10.16 7.21 20.44
N ARG A 16 9.03 7.44 19.78
CA ARG A 16 8.89 8.50 18.78
C ARG A 16 9.15 9.85 19.47
N ARG A 17 10.17 10.60 19.04
CA ARG A 17 10.38 11.98 19.53
C ARG A 17 9.08 12.75 19.30
N LYS A 18 8.44 13.16 20.40
CA LYS A 18 7.28 14.02 20.40
C LYS A 18 7.75 15.38 19.89
N SER A 19 7.38 15.76 18.68
CA SER A 19 7.57 17.14 18.21
C SER A 19 6.52 18.00 18.89
N GLU A 20 6.88 18.62 20.02
CA GLU A 20 6.10 19.73 20.56
C GLU A 20 6.28 20.94 19.66
N SER A 21 5.37 21.10 18.69
CA SER A 21 4.99 22.36 18.05
C SER A 21 4.20 22.05 16.78
N GLY A 22 3.02 22.64 16.66
CA GLY A 22 2.21 22.60 15.44
C GLY A 22 2.84 23.40 14.31
N MET A 23 3.96 22.93 13.77
CA MET A 23 4.56 23.43 12.54
C MET A 23 4.29 22.45 11.41
N THR A 24 3.76 22.98 10.32
CA THR A 24 3.44 22.20 9.13
C THR A 24 4.71 21.63 8.52
N LEU A 25 4.61 20.47 7.86
CA LEU A 25 5.71 19.73 7.22
C LEU A 25 6.49 20.57 6.17
N ILE A 26 5.96 21.72 5.79
CA ILE A 26 6.52 22.64 4.81
C ILE A 26 7.55 23.57 5.48
N ASP A 27 7.31 24.01 6.72
CA ASP A 27 8.20 24.91 7.47
C ASP A 27 9.46 24.20 7.98
N ALA A 28 9.34 22.92 8.37
CA ALA A 28 10.47 22.10 8.79
C ALA A 28 11.51 21.88 7.66
N LYS A 29 11.06 21.88 6.40
CA LYS A 29 11.93 21.72 5.23
C LYS A 29 12.63 23.02 4.84
N ALA A 30 12.01 24.17 5.13
CA ALA A 30 12.61 25.49 4.94
C ALA A 30 13.67 25.79 6.00
N ALA A 31 13.40 25.44 7.27
CA ALA A 31 14.37 25.59 8.37
C ALA A 31 15.60 24.68 8.19
N ALA A 32 15.42 23.45 7.68
CA ALA A 32 16.54 22.56 7.38
C ALA A 32 17.46 23.08 6.25
N ARG A 33 16.92 23.85 5.29
CA ARG A 33 17.72 24.44 4.19
C ARG A 33 18.52 25.66 4.60
N LEU A 34 18.10 26.39 5.63
CA LEU A 34 18.83 27.56 6.16
C LEU A 34 19.93 27.16 7.16
N ALA A 35 19.84 25.97 7.78
CA ALA A 35 20.85 25.46 8.68
C ALA A 35 22.05 24.81 7.96
N ASP A 36 21.89 24.37 6.71
CA ASP A 36 22.94 23.72 5.93
C ASP A 36 24.07 24.67 5.45
N ASP A 37 23.87 25.99 5.51
CA ASP A 37 24.83 26.97 4.96
C ASP A 37 25.76 27.61 6.02
N ALA A 38 25.57 27.29 7.31
CA ALA A 38 26.28 27.97 8.41
C ALA A 38 27.22 27.08 9.25
N THR A 39 27.59 25.87 8.80
CA THR A 39 28.45 24.99 9.61
C THR A 39 29.58 24.35 8.82
N MET A 40 30.48 25.18 8.28
CA MET A 40 31.86 24.77 8.06
C MET A 40 32.68 25.00 9.33
N GLN A 41 32.89 23.96 10.13
CA GLN A 41 34.09 23.81 10.96
C GLN A 41 34.42 22.32 11.19
N PRO A 42 35.71 21.96 11.26
CA PRO A 42 36.17 20.59 11.04
C PRO A 42 36.11 19.76 12.32
N ALA A 43 35.43 18.62 12.28
CA ALA A 43 35.43 17.66 13.38
C ALA A 43 36.70 16.78 13.30
N THR A 44 37.63 17.02 14.23
CA THR A 44 38.74 16.11 14.52
C THR A 44 38.30 15.00 15.50
N ALA A 45 38.86 13.81 15.25
CA ALA A 45 39.07 12.72 16.19
C ALA A 45 37.85 11.95 16.75
N ASN A 46 37.43 10.91 16.02
CA ASN A 46 37.15 9.58 16.58
C ASN A 46 37.30 8.52 15.46
N ALA A 47 38.56 8.17 15.19
CA ALA A 47 38.95 7.16 14.21
C ALA A 47 39.11 5.81 14.90
N ALA A 48 38.02 5.04 15.06
CA ALA A 48 38.09 3.63 15.46
C ALA A 48 36.79 2.86 15.13
N ALA A 49 36.47 2.79 13.83
CA ALA A 49 35.74 1.70 13.16
C ALA A 49 35.49 2.11 11.70
N THR A 50 36.53 2.55 11.00
CA THR A 50 36.42 2.94 9.59
C THR A 50 36.31 1.68 8.74
N LEU A 51 35.07 1.28 8.43
CA LEU A 51 34.79 0.36 7.34
C LEU A 51 35.58 0.81 6.09
N PRO A 52 36.18 -0.12 5.32
CA PRO A 52 36.90 0.25 4.12
C PRO A 52 35.96 1.05 3.20
N ARG A 53 36.36 2.29 2.87
CA ARG A 53 35.62 3.14 1.95
C ARG A 53 35.63 2.46 0.59
N LEU A 54 34.49 1.90 0.19
CA LEU A 54 34.35 1.29 -1.14
C LEU A 54 34.74 2.28 -2.24
N SER A 55 35.31 1.76 -3.32
CA SER A 55 35.69 2.57 -4.49
C SER A 55 34.47 3.30 -5.04
N GLU A 56 34.68 4.47 -5.66
CA GLU A 56 33.58 5.28 -6.20
C GLU A 56 32.76 4.51 -7.25
N GLU A 57 33.42 3.65 -8.03
CA GLU A 57 32.79 2.78 -9.01
C GLU A 57 31.89 1.73 -8.36
N GLU A 58 32.35 1.09 -7.28
CA GLU A 58 31.55 0.10 -6.54
C GLU A 58 30.37 0.75 -5.81
N ARG A 59 30.54 1.98 -5.29
CA ARG A 59 29.44 2.77 -4.72
C ARG A 59 28.38 3.09 -5.77
N ARG A 60 28.77 3.50 -6.97
CA ARG A 60 27.83 3.75 -8.08
C ARG A 60 27.10 2.48 -8.50
N ARG A 61 27.81 1.34 -8.61
CA ARG A 61 27.20 0.03 -8.92
C ARG A 61 26.21 -0.41 -7.86
N ARG A 62 26.54 -0.26 -6.57
CA ARG A 62 25.62 -0.58 -5.46
C ARG A 62 24.41 0.36 -5.44
N ALA A 63 24.61 1.66 -5.66
CA ALA A 63 23.49 2.61 -5.75
C ALA A 63 22.56 2.28 -6.93
N ALA A 64 23.11 1.93 -8.10
CA ALA A 64 22.32 1.51 -9.25
C ALA A 64 21.55 0.21 -8.97
N LYS A 65 22.18 -0.78 -8.32
CA LYS A 65 21.52 -2.03 -7.93
C LYS A 65 20.39 -1.78 -6.93
N LEU A 66 20.64 -0.99 -5.88
CA LEU A 66 19.63 -0.63 -4.89
C LEU A 66 18.46 0.14 -5.53
N ALA A 67 18.73 1.04 -6.48
CA ALA A 67 17.68 1.73 -7.22
C ALA A 67 16.85 0.74 -8.06
N GLY A 68 17.49 -0.24 -8.69
CA GLY A 68 16.82 -1.33 -9.42
C GLY A 68 15.93 -2.16 -8.49
N ASP A 69 16.47 -2.62 -7.37
CA ASP A 69 15.76 -3.43 -6.37
C ASP A 69 14.55 -2.67 -5.81
N GLN A 70 14.69 -1.37 -5.54
CA GLN A 70 13.59 -0.52 -5.08
C GLN A 70 12.50 -0.36 -6.14
N GLN A 71 12.87 -0.17 -7.40
CA GLN A 71 11.90 -0.08 -8.50
C GLN A 71 11.17 -1.41 -8.72
N GLU A 72 11.88 -2.53 -8.60
CA GLU A 72 11.29 -3.85 -8.73
C GLU A 72 10.32 -4.15 -7.58
N ALA A 73 10.70 -3.83 -6.34
CA ALA A 73 9.81 -3.96 -5.17
C ALA A 73 8.51 -3.16 -5.36
N ARG A 74 8.60 -1.90 -5.85
CA ARG A 74 7.44 -1.08 -6.17
C ARG A 74 6.57 -1.69 -7.27
N ARG A 75 7.18 -2.24 -8.33
CA ARG A 75 6.45 -2.93 -9.41
C ARG A 75 5.73 -4.17 -8.91
N ARG A 76 6.38 -5.00 -8.09
CA ARG A 76 5.78 -6.20 -7.48
C ARG A 76 4.57 -5.83 -6.62
N LEU A 77 4.68 -4.79 -5.80
CA LEU A 77 3.55 -4.32 -4.97
C LEU A 77 2.38 -3.82 -5.84
N LYS A 78 2.66 -3.04 -6.89
CA LYS A 78 1.63 -2.59 -7.83
C LYS A 78 0.94 -3.75 -8.54
N ASN A 79 1.70 -4.76 -8.96
CA ASN A 79 1.17 -5.96 -9.60
C ASN A 79 0.31 -6.78 -8.63
N LEU A 80 0.75 -6.93 -7.38
CA LEU A 80 -0.03 -7.60 -6.33
C LEU A 80 -1.36 -6.88 -6.06
N LYS A 81 -1.35 -5.53 -6.02
CA LYS A 81 -2.59 -4.75 -5.90
C LYS A 81 -3.55 -5.01 -7.05
N ARG A 82 -3.04 -5.00 -8.29
CA ARG A 82 -3.84 -5.28 -9.49
C ARG A 82 -4.36 -6.73 -9.52
N ALA A 83 -3.56 -7.68 -9.08
CA ALA A 83 -3.96 -9.09 -9.01
C ALA A 83 -5.10 -9.28 -8.00
N LYS A 84 -5.02 -8.66 -6.82
CA LYS A 84 -6.11 -8.65 -5.84
C LYS A 84 -7.38 -8.01 -6.41
N GLU A 85 -7.27 -6.87 -7.09
CA GLU A 85 -8.43 -6.21 -7.69
C GLU A 85 -9.13 -7.09 -8.74
N ARG A 86 -8.37 -7.81 -9.57
CA ARG A 86 -8.95 -8.76 -10.53
C ARG A 86 -9.58 -9.98 -9.86
N ALA A 87 -8.97 -10.51 -8.80
CA ALA A 87 -9.52 -11.65 -8.07
C ALA A 87 -10.84 -11.32 -7.37
N LEU A 88 -11.04 -10.07 -6.97
CA LEU A 88 -12.28 -9.61 -6.32
C LEU A 88 -13.41 -9.30 -7.32
N ARG A 89 -13.09 -9.01 -8.58
CA ARG A 89 -14.06 -8.61 -9.60
C ARG A 89 -14.16 -9.68 -10.69
N SER A 90 -15.04 -10.64 -10.46
CA SER A 90 -15.41 -11.64 -11.46
C SER A 90 -16.58 -11.10 -12.29
N TYR A 91 -16.37 -10.93 -13.59
CA TYR A 91 -17.42 -10.51 -14.53
C TYR A 91 -18.03 -11.74 -15.19
N VAL A 92 -19.35 -11.85 -15.11
CA VAL A 92 -20.12 -12.93 -15.77
C VAL A 92 -21.05 -12.29 -16.79
N ASN A 93 -20.98 -12.78 -18.03
CA ASN A 93 -21.94 -12.39 -19.07
C ASN A 93 -23.12 -13.37 -19.05
N VAL A 94 -24.33 -12.87 -18.81
CA VAL A 94 -25.54 -13.69 -18.70
C VAL A 94 -26.53 -13.26 -19.78
N PRO A 95 -26.85 -14.13 -20.75
CA PRO A 95 -27.96 -13.87 -21.65
C PRO A 95 -29.28 -13.99 -20.87
N LEU A 96 -30.07 -12.92 -20.86
CA LEU A 96 -31.39 -12.89 -20.22
C LEU A 96 -32.48 -12.78 -21.27
N GLU A 97 -33.58 -13.48 -21.05
CA GLU A 97 -34.80 -13.29 -21.82
C GLU A 97 -35.34 -11.86 -21.62
N GLN A 98 -35.93 -11.29 -22.67
CA GLN A 98 -36.40 -9.89 -22.67
C GLN A 98 -37.40 -9.62 -21.54
N ALA A 99 -38.36 -10.52 -21.30
CA ALA A 99 -39.35 -10.37 -20.22
C ALA A 99 -38.72 -10.35 -18.81
N VAL A 100 -37.59 -11.03 -18.61
CA VAL A 100 -36.86 -11.01 -17.33
C VAL A 100 -36.06 -9.71 -17.20
N LYS A 101 -35.44 -9.26 -18.29
CA LYS A 101 -34.70 -8.00 -18.33
C LYS A 101 -35.61 -6.80 -18.02
N GLU A 102 -36.83 -6.76 -18.56
CA GLU A 102 -37.80 -5.70 -18.30
C GLU A 102 -38.24 -5.68 -16.84
N ARG A 103 -38.51 -6.84 -16.23
CA ARG A 103 -38.81 -6.95 -14.79
C ARG A 103 -37.64 -6.46 -13.93
N LEU A 104 -36.42 -6.83 -14.29
CA LEU A 104 -35.21 -6.38 -13.58
C LEU A 104 -35.00 -4.87 -13.71
N MET A 105 -35.24 -4.29 -14.89
CA MET A 105 -35.19 -2.85 -15.09
C MET A 105 -36.22 -2.13 -14.24
N ARG A 106 -37.47 -2.61 -14.23
CA ARG A 106 -38.54 -2.03 -13.42
C ARG A 106 -38.20 -2.07 -11.93
N ALA A 107 -37.74 -3.21 -11.43
CA ALA A 107 -37.31 -3.34 -10.03
C ALA A 107 -36.12 -2.43 -9.70
N ALA A 108 -35.18 -2.25 -10.63
CA ALA A 108 -34.05 -1.32 -10.45
C ALA A 108 -34.51 0.13 -10.36
N HIS A 109 -35.49 0.53 -11.18
CA HIS A 109 -36.07 1.86 -11.14
C HIS A 109 -36.92 2.11 -9.89
N GLU A 110 -37.73 1.15 -9.46
CA GLU A 110 -38.60 1.31 -8.29
C GLU A 110 -37.81 1.38 -6.97
N ASN A 111 -36.67 0.69 -6.88
CA ASN A 111 -35.85 0.66 -5.67
C ASN A 111 -34.67 1.67 -5.72
N ASP A 112 -34.49 2.42 -6.80
CA ASP A 112 -33.33 3.29 -7.05
C ASP A 112 -31.97 2.56 -6.88
N VAL A 113 -31.92 1.28 -7.26
CA VAL A 113 -30.75 0.41 -7.10
C VAL A 113 -30.28 -0.07 -8.47
N LYS A 114 -28.96 -0.22 -8.64
CA LYS A 114 -28.38 -0.76 -9.88
C LYS A 114 -28.82 -2.20 -10.10
N MET A 115 -29.16 -2.56 -11.34
CA MET A 115 -29.53 -3.94 -11.74
C MET A 115 -28.52 -4.99 -11.24
N THR A 116 -27.23 -4.66 -11.19
CA THR A 116 -26.16 -5.56 -10.71
C THR A 116 -26.30 -5.95 -9.25
N VAL A 117 -26.79 -5.05 -8.39
CA VAL A 117 -26.97 -5.30 -6.96
C VAL A 117 -28.15 -6.25 -6.74
N ILE A 118 -29.24 -6.04 -7.48
CA ILE A 118 -30.40 -6.94 -7.46
C ILE A 118 -30.00 -8.34 -7.93
N LEU A 119 -29.22 -8.42 -9.03
CA LEU A 119 -28.77 -9.71 -9.56
C LEU A 119 -27.84 -10.43 -8.57
N GLN A 120 -26.94 -9.70 -7.92
CA GLN A 120 -26.08 -10.27 -6.88
C GLN A 120 -26.91 -10.82 -5.71
N ALA A 121 -27.83 -10.03 -5.17
CA ALA A 121 -28.69 -10.48 -4.07
C ALA A 121 -29.54 -11.70 -4.46
N ALA A 122 -30.08 -11.73 -5.68
CA ALA A 122 -30.84 -12.87 -6.18
C ALA A 122 -29.99 -14.14 -6.31
N ILE A 123 -28.73 -14.02 -6.76
CA ILE A 123 -27.78 -15.14 -6.81
C ILE A 123 -27.41 -15.60 -5.41
N ASP A 124 -27.12 -14.67 -4.50
CA ASP A 124 -26.75 -14.99 -3.12
C ASP A 124 -27.88 -15.77 -2.41
N ILE A 125 -29.13 -15.33 -2.57
CA ILE A 125 -30.32 -16.04 -2.07
C ILE A 125 -30.42 -17.43 -2.69
N TYR A 126 -30.28 -17.54 -4.02
CA TYR A 126 -30.35 -18.83 -4.70
C TYR A 126 -29.25 -19.80 -4.23
N LEU A 127 -28.02 -19.32 -4.04
CA LEU A 127 -26.92 -20.16 -3.56
C LEU A 127 -27.15 -20.60 -2.12
N GLN A 128 -27.58 -19.68 -1.25
CA GLN A 128 -27.87 -19.96 0.15
C GLN A 128 -29.03 -20.96 0.31
N ASP A 129 -30.11 -20.79 -0.45
CA ASP A 129 -31.29 -21.68 -0.41
C ASP A 129 -30.96 -23.10 -0.87
N ASN A 130 -30.01 -23.25 -1.81
CA ASN A 130 -29.55 -24.54 -2.30
C ASN A 130 -28.33 -25.11 -1.55
N GLY A 131 -27.80 -24.38 -0.56
CA GLY A 131 -26.70 -24.81 0.29
C GLY A 131 -25.33 -24.87 -0.39
N TYR A 132 -25.12 -24.05 -1.42
CA TYR A 132 -23.83 -23.92 -2.12
C TYR A 132 -22.85 -22.99 -1.38
#